data_AF-A0A3A0BP47-F1
#
_entry.id   AF-A0A3A0BP47-F1
#
_cell.length_a   1.000
_cell.length_b   1.000
_cell.length_c   1.000
_cell.angle_alpha   90.00
_cell.angle_beta   90.00
_cell.angle_gamma   90.00
#
_symmetry.space_group_name_H-M   'P 1'
#
loop_
_entity.id
_entity.type
_entity.pdbx_description
1 polymer ?
#
loop_
_entity_poly.entity_id
_entity_poly.type
_entity_poly.pdbx_seq_one_letter_code
_entity_poly.pdbx_strand_id
1 'polypeptide(L)'
;MRWNWQQPDWPEFSWSESRLAKAEERFLLDGGLFLGTVKHLAAEDRDQILVEAMSDEAVTTSEIEGEHLNRDSVQSSIRRQLGLASDHRRVQPAEQGISEMMVDLFRHYAKPLDERTLFAWHKMAMKGRTDLSDIGRYRTHAEP
;
A
#
# COMPACT_ATOMS: atom_id res chain seq x y z
N MET A 1 -7.38 -8.02 -25.12
CA MET A 1 -7.96 -8.40 -23.82
C MET A 1 -9.26 -7.63 -23.65
N ARG A 2 -10.28 -8.22 -23.00
CA ARG A 2 -11.52 -7.53 -22.64
C ARG A 2 -11.34 -6.98 -21.22
N TRP A 3 -11.61 -5.70 -21.01
CA TRP A 3 -11.47 -5.07 -19.69
C TRP A 3 -12.57 -5.52 -18.75
N ASN A 4 -12.35 -5.46 -17.43
CA ASN A 4 -13.34 -5.90 -16.44
C ASN A 4 -14.68 -5.14 -16.59
N TRP A 5 -14.64 -3.84 -16.85
CA TRP A 5 -15.85 -3.01 -17.06
C TRP A 5 -16.61 -3.33 -18.37
N GLN A 6 -16.03 -4.13 -19.26
CA GLN A 6 -16.66 -4.59 -20.50
C GLN A 6 -17.37 -5.94 -20.32
N GLN A 7 -17.30 -6.54 -19.14
CA GLN A 7 -18.01 -7.78 -18.85
C GLN A 7 -19.50 -7.48 -18.60
N PRO A 8 -20.41 -8.37 -19.06
CA PRO A 8 -21.86 -8.12 -18.98
C PRO A 8 -22.39 -8.11 -17.54
N ASP A 9 -21.68 -8.73 -16.61
CA ASP A 9 -21.96 -8.79 -15.18
C ASP A 9 -21.23 -7.69 -14.40
N TRP A 10 -20.56 -6.73 -15.04
CA TRP A 10 -19.99 -5.59 -14.32
C TRP A 10 -21.10 -4.65 -13.81
N PRO A 11 -21.07 -4.18 -12.54
CA PRO A 11 -20.10 -4.49 -11.47
C PRO A 11 -20.51 -5.67 -10.57
N GLU A 12 -21.66 -6.30 -10.86
CA GLU A 12 -22.29 -7.41 -10.13
C GLU A 12 -21.60 -8.76 -10.38
N PHE A 13 -20.35 -8.87 -9.95
CA PHE A 13 -19.57 -10.09 -10.10
C PHE A 13 -20.16 -11.27 -9.32
N SER A 14 -20.14 -12.45 -9.93
CA SER A 14 -20.46 -13.71 -9.25
C SER A 14 -19.19 -14.50 -8.91
N TRP A 15 -19.21 -15.18 -7.76
CA TRP A 15 -18.13 -16.05 -7.33
C TRP A 15 -18.69 -17.35 -6.76
N SER A 16 -17.84 -18.36 -6.64
CA SER A 16 -18.21 -19.69 -6.15
C SER A 16 -17.35 -20.07 -4.95
N GLU A 17 -17.99 -20.21 -3.80
CA GLU A 17 -17.34 -20.56 -2.53
C GLU A 17 -16.56 -21.87 -2.61
N SER A 18 -17.13 -22.90 -3.25
CA SER A 18 -16.48 -24.20 -3.40
C SER A 18 -15.15 -24.13 -4.15
N ARG A 19 -14.93 -23.11 -4.99
CA ARG A 19 -13.66 -22.89 -5.69
C ARG A 19 -12.59 -22.26 -4.81
N LEU A 20 -12.98 -21.55 -3.75
CA LEU A 20 -12.07 -20.84 -2.83
C LEU A 20 -11.85 -21.59 -1.52
N ALA A 21 -12.77 -22.48 -1.13
CA ALA A 21 -12.78 -23.14 0.19
C ALA A 21 -11.41 -23.68 0.64
N LYS A 22 -10.68 -24.38 -0.23
CA LYS A 22 -9.34 -24.92 0.10
C LYS A 22 -8.29 -23.83 0.30
N ALA A 23 -8.34 -22.77 -0.51
CA ALA A 23 -7.40 -21.65 -0.39
C ALA A 23 -7.71 -20.82 0.86
N GLU A 24 -8.99 -20.62 1.18
CA GLU A 24 -9.45 -19.94 2.38
C GLU A 24 -9.05 -20.70 3.65
N GLU A 25 -9.29 -22.02 3.70
CA GLU A 25 -8.86 -22.87 4.82
C GLU A 25 -7.35 -22.72 5.05
N ARG A 26 -6.56 -22.79 3.98
CA ARG A 26 -5.11 -22.63 4.07
C ARG A 26 -4.72 -21.24 4.56
N PHE A 27 -5.35 -20.20 4.03
CA PHE A 27 -5.11 -18.82 4.44
C PHE A 27 -5.40 -18.60 5.93
N LEU A 28 -6.50 -19.14 6.44
CA LEU A 28 -6.87 -19.02 7.85
C LEU A 28 -5.89 -19.77 8.77
N LEU A 29 -5.47 -20.98 8.39
CA LEU A 29 -4.48 -21.75 9.16
C LEU A 29 -3.13 -21.03 9.22
N ASP A 30 -2.63 -20.57 8.06
CA ASP A 30 -1.34 -19.87 7.97
C ASP A 30 -1.40 -18.51 8.67
N GLY A 31 -2.51 -17.78 8.54
CA GLY A 31 -2.75 -16.52 9.24
C GLY A 31 -2.80 -16.70 10.76
N GLY A 32 -3.45 -17.76 11.24
CA GLY A 32 -3.46 -18.12 12.66
C GLY A 32 -2.07 -18.43 13.21
N LEU A 33 -1.27 -19.21 12.47
CA LEU A 33 0.11 -19.51 12.80
C LEU A 33 0.97 -18.25 12.84
N PHE A 34 0.82 -17.37 11.85
CA PHE A 34 1.54 -16.10 11.77
C PHE A 34 1.22 -15.20 12.98
N LEU A 35 -0.06 -15.00 13.29
CA LEU A 35 -0.49 -14.22 14.44
C LEU A 35 0.01 -14.82 15.77
N GLY A 36 0.00 -16.15 15.90
CA GLY A 36 0.56 -16.84 17.05
C GLY A 36 2.06 -16.60 17.19
N THR A 37 2.81 -16.69 16.09
CA THR A 37 4.26 -16.46 16.06
C THR A 37 4.61 -15.03 16.45
N VAL A 38 3.93 -14.03 15.86
CA VAL A 38 4.19 -12.60 16.12
C VAL A 38 3.99 -12.25 17.59
N LYS A 39 3.06 -12.90 18.30
CA LYS A 39 2.83 -12.67 19.74
C LYS A 39 4.04 -13.00 20.62
N HIS A 40 4.97 -13.84 20.15
CA HIS A 40 6.17 -14.22 20.89
C HIS A 40 7.40 -13.37 20.57
N LEU A 41 7.33 -12.51 19.54
CA LEU A 41 8.40 -11.59 19.18
C LEU A 41 8.49 -10.41 20.16
N ALA A 42 9.70 -9.90 20.37
CA ALA A 42 9.90 -8.65 21.09
C ALA A 42 9.31 -7.47 20.30
N ALA A 43 9.06 -6.34 20.97
CA ALA A 43 8.45 -5.18 20.32
C ALA A 43 9.34 -4.64 19.19
N GLU A 44 10.65 -4.63 19.41
CA GLU A 44 11.65 -4.16 18.47
C GLU A 44 11.68 -5.03 17.20
N ASP A 45 11.55 -6.35 17.35
CA ASP A 45 11.49 -7.29 16.22
C ASP A 45 10.21 -7.07 15.40
N ARG A 46 9.07 -6.81 16.06
CA ARG A 46 7.80 -6.52 15.38
C ARG A 46 7.88 -5.23 14.59
N ASP A 47 8.45 -4.18 15.18
CA ASP A 47 8.64 -2.90 14.51
C ASP A 47 9.56 -3.05 13.28
N GLN A 48 10.61 -3.86 13.39
CA GLN A 48 11.50 -4.13 12.26
C GLN A 48 10.78 -4.87 11.13
N ILE A 49 10.05 -5.95 11.43
CA ILE A 49 9.27 -6.69 10.43
C ILE A 49 8.23 -5.79 9.76
N LEU A 50 7.55 -4.95 10.54
CA LEU A 50 6.55 -4.01 10.03
C LEU A 50 7.18 -3.01 9.06
N VAL A 51 8.33 -2.43 9.43
CA VAL A 51 9.08 -1.50 8.58
C VAL A 51 9.53 -2.17 7.30
N GLU A 52 10.07 -3.40 7.38
CA GLU A 52 10.53 -4.16 6.22
C GLU A 52 9.38 -4.49 5.27
N ALA A 53 8.26 -5.01 5.78
CA ALA A 53 7.09 -5.35 4.98
C ALA A 53 6.52 -4.13 4.23
N MET A 54 6.36 -2.98 4.90
CA MET A 54 5.89 -1.77 4.24
C MET A 54 6.91 -1.20 3.24
N SER A 55 8.22 -1.35 3.51
CA SER A 55 9.26 -0.89 2.60
C SER A 55 9.30 -1.73 1.33
N ASP A 56 9.16 -3.04 1.46
CA ASP A 56 9.16 -3.96 0.32
C ASP A 56 7.91 -3.76 -0.54
N GLU A 57 6.73 -3.61 0.08
CA GLU A 57 5.50 -3.27 -0.65
C GLU A 57 5.66 -1.95 -1.41
N ALA A 58 6.19 -0.90 -0.76
CA ALA A 58 6.36 0.42 -1.39
C ALA A 58 7.30 0.39 -2.59
N VAL A 59 8.43 -0.33 -2.49
CA VAL A 59 9.39 -0.43 -3.59
C VAL A 59 8.82 -1.29 -4.72
N THR A 60 8.28 -2.47 -4.41
CA THR A 60 7.82 -3.40 -5.44
C THR A 60 6.59 -2.90 -6.18
N THR A 61 5.63 -2.25 -5.50
CA THR A 61 4.48 -1.65 -6.19
C THR A 61 4.88 -0.48 -7.08
N SER A 62 5.84 0.35 -6.66
CA SER A 62 6.34 1.45 -7.47
C SER A 62 7.10 0.95 -8.69
N GLU A 63 7.86 -0.14 -8.56
CA GLU A 63 8.58 -0.75 -9.68
C GLU A 63 7.63 -1.25 -10.79
N ILE A 64 6.45 -1.75 -10.43
CA ILE A 64 5.41 -2.14 -11.40
C ILE A 64 4.96 -0.95 -12.25
N GLU A 65 4.90 0.24 -11.65
CA GLU A 65 4.57 1.50 -12.31
C GLU A 65 5.77 2.16 -13.03
N GLY A 66 6.93 1.50 -13.03
CA GLY A 66 8.17 2.01 -13.62
C GLY A 66 8.92 3.03 -12.75
N GLU A 67 8.53 3.19 -11.48
CA GLU A 67 9.19 4.06 -10.52
C GLU A 67 10.23 3.29 -9.69
N HIS A 68 11.50 3.60 -9.89
CA HIS A 68 12.60 2.99 -9.12
C HIS A 68 12.95 3.83 -7.90
N LEU A 69 12.44 3.42 -6.74
CA LEU A 69 12.62 4.12 -5.48
C LEU A 69 13.88 3.65 -4.73
N ASN A 70 14.54 4.58 -4.03
CA ASN A 70 15.64 4.20 -3.14
C ASN A 70 15.10 3.53 -1.86
N ARG A 71 15.30 2.21 -1.73
CA ARG A 71 14.79 1.40 -0.59
C ARG A 71 15.19 1.96 0.77
N ASP A 72 16.43 2.41 0.93
CA ASP A 72 16.89 2.98 2.20
C ASP A 72 16.12 4.26 2.54
N SER A 73 15.85 5.11 1.54
CA SER A 73 15.09 6.35 1.71
C SER A 73 13.62 6.11 2.08
N VAL A 74 13.01 5.10 1.48
CA VAL A 74 11.67 4.61 1.83
C VAL A 74 11.67 4.11 3.28
N GLN A 75 12.60 3.21 3.63
CA GLN A 75 12.68 2.65 4.97
C GLN A 75 12.90 3.72 6.05
N SER A 76 13.80 4.69 5.83
CA SER A 76 14.01 5.82 6.75
C SER A 76 12.75 6.65 6.94
N SER A 77 12.01 6.89 5.84
CA SER A 77 10.78 7.66 5.89
C SER A 77 9.67 6.93 6.64
N ILE A 78 9.47 5.63 6.40
CA ILE A 78 8.52 4.80 7.14
C ILE A 78 8.85 4.80 8.64
N ARG A 79 10.12 4.58 9.01
CA ARG A 79 10.57 4.62 10.42
C ARG A 79 10.22 5.97 11.06
N ARG A 80 10.53 7.07 10.38
CA ARG A 80 10.20 8.43 10.87
C ARG A 80 8.69 8.62 11.07
N GLN A 81 7.86 8.11 10.15
CA GLN A 81 6.40 8.22 10.26
C GLN A 81 5.81 7.37 11.39
N LEU A 82 6.43 6.24 11.71
CA LEU A 82 6.09 5.40 12.85
C LEU A 82 6.61 5.95 14.19
N GLY A 83 7.40 7.03 14.19
CA GLY A 83 8.02 7.57 15.40
C GLY A 83 9.26 6.80 15.87
N LEU A 84 9.84 5.97 15.00
CA LEU A 84 11.04 5.20 15.27
C LEU A 84 12.30 6.01 14.91
N ALA A 85 13.43 5.63 15.50
CA ALA A 85 14.72 6.22 15.16
C ALA A 85 15.03 6.01 13.66
N SER A 86 15.24 7.10 12.95
CA SER A 86 15.67 7.15 11.55
C SER A 86 16.92 8.02 11.45
N ASP A 87 17.62 7.94 10.33
CA ASP A 87 18.71 8.86 10.06
C ASP A 87 18.21 10.18 9.45
N HIS A 88 19.14 11.13 9.26
CA HIS A 88 18.86 12.45 8.69
C HIS A 88 19.21 12.53 7.20
N ARG A 89 18.92 11.48 6.42
CA ARG A 89 19.19 11.48 4.99
C ARG A 89 18.26 12.43 4.23
N ARG A 90 18.75 13.00 3.14
CA ARG A 90 17.92 13.73 2.18
C ARG A 90 17.09 12.70 1.40
N VAL A 91 15.78 12.76 1.55
CA VAL A 91 14.83 11.87 0.86
C VAL A 91 14.17 12.64 -0.29
N GLN A 92 14.00 11.99 -1.43
CA GLN A 92 13.30 12.57 -2.56
C GLN A 92 11.77 12.55 -2.33
N PRO A 93 11.00 13.46 -2.96
CA PRO A 93 9.57 13.59 -2.70
C PRO A 93 8.75 12.31 -2.92
N ALA A 94 9.08 11.51 -3.93
CA ALA A 94 8.37 10.27 -4.26
C ALA A 94 8.49 9.23 -3.14
N GLU A 95 9.71 8.96 -2.66
CA GLU A 95 9.98 8.05 -1.56
C GLU A 95 9.31 8.51 -0.27
N GLN A 96 9.32 9.82 0.01
CA GLN A 96 8.61 10.35 1.17
C GLN A 96 7.09 10.17 1.02
N GLY A 97 6.57 10.40 -0.18
CA GLY A 97 5.15 10.31 -0.52
C GLY A 97 4.60 8.90 -0.37
N ILE A 98 5.22 7.92 -1.04
CA ILE A 98 4.78 6.52 -0.94
C ILE A 98 4.88 6.00 0.51
N SER A 99 5.93 6.41 1.24
CA SER A 99 6.10 6.02 2.64
C SER A 99 4.98 6.58 3.54
N GLU A 100 4.49 7.78 3.23
CA GLU A 100 3.34 8.40 3.90
C GLU A 100 2.06 7.62 3.64
N MET A 101 1.85 7.26 2.38
CA MET A 101 0.71 6.45 1.98
C MET A 101 0.70 5.08 2.67
N MET A 102 1.84 4.39 2.72
CA MET A 102 1.93 3.07 3.35
C MET A 102 1.63 3.11 4.85
N VAL A 103 2.16 4.11 5.57
CA VAL A 103 1.87 4.23 7.01
C VAL A 103 0.43 4.66 7.25
N ASP A 104 -0.15 5.51 6.41
CA ASP A 104 -1.57 5.85 6.49
C ASP A 104 -2.45 4.61 6.29
N LEU A 105 -2.20 3.84 5.23
CA LEU A 105 -2.88 2.58 4.93
C LEU A 105 -2.79 1.63 6.12
N PHE A 106 -1.59 1.41 6.66
CA PHE A 106 -1.39 0.54 7.82
C PHE A 106 -2.15 1.01 9.07
N ARG A 107 -2.28 2.32 9.30
CA ARG A 107 -3.02 2.85 10.46
C ARG A 107 -4.53 2.81 10.29
N HIS A 108 -5.00 2.80 9.05
CA HIS A 108 -6.41 3.03 8.73
C HIS A 108 -7.08 1.91 7.93
N TYR A 109 -6.42 0.78 7.72
CA TYR A 109 -6.93 -0.34 6.90
C TYR A 109 -8.34 -0.82 7.30
N ALA A 110 -8.71 -0.70 8.57
CA ALA A 110 -10.01 -1.13 9.08
C ALA A 110 -11.14 -0.10 8.85
N LYS A 111 -10.81 1.12 8.41
CA LYS A 111 -11.81 2.16 8.10
C LYS A 111 -12.39 1.91 6.71
N PRO A 112 -13.71 2.14 6.51
CA PRO A 112 -14.30 2.13 5.18
C PRO A 112 -13.58 3.11 4.25
N LEU A 113 -13.34 2.67 3.02
CA LEU A 113 -12.72 3.50 2.00
C LEU A 113 -13.68 4.63 1.59
N ASP A 114 -13.20 5.87 1.63
CA ASP A 114 -13.94 7.06 1.18
C ASP A 114 -13.12 7.85 0.14
N GLU A 115 -13.80 8.72 -0.62
CA GLU A 115 -13.16 9.53 -1.67
C GLU A 115 -12.04 10.42 -1.12
N ARG A 116 -12.23 10.94 0.11
CA ARG A 116 -11.23 11.79 0.76
C ARG A 116 -9.93 11.02 0.99
N THR A 117 -10.02 9.77 1.42
CA THR A 117 -8.88 8.87 1.64
C THR A 117 -8.19 8.56 0.32
N LEU A 118 -8.95 8.24 -0.74
CA LEU A 118 -8.41 8.04 -2.08
C LEU A 118 -7.65 9.28 -2.60
N PHE A 119 -8.22 10.47 -2.43
CA PHE A 119 -7.59 11.71 -2.86
C PHE A 119 -6.36 12.07 -2.02
N ALA A 120 -6.35 11.73 -0.73
CA ALA A 120 -5.18 11.90 0.12
C ALA A 120 -4.04 10.98 -0.34
N TRP A 121 -4.32 9.69 -0.53
CA TRP A 121 -3.35 8.72 -1.03
C TRP A 121 -2.82 9.11 -2.42
N HIS A 122 -3.67 9.59 -3.33
CA HIS A 122 -3.21 10.08 -4.63
C HIS A 122 -2.25 11.29 -4.52
N LYS A 123 -2.48 12.21 -3.58
CA LYS A 123 -1.53 13.31 -3.33
C LYS A 123 -0.19 12.82 -2.81
N MET A 124 -0.21 11.79 -1.96
CA MET A 124 0.99 11.16 -1.42
C MET A 124 1.77 10.43 -2.52
N ALA A 125 1.09 9.63 -3.35
CA ALA A 125 1.72 8.92 -4.47
C ALA A 125 2.32 9.87 -5.51
N MET A 126 1.64 10.99 -5.82
CA MET A 126 2.11 11.97 -6.82
C MET A 126 3.03 13.05 -6.23
N LYS A 127 3.57 12.86 -5.03
CA LYS A 127 4.33 13.89 -4.34
C LYS A 127 5.60 14.27 -5.12
N GLY A 128 5.72 15.54 -5.45
CA GLY A 128 6.83 16.09 -6.25
C GLY A 128 6.65 16.00 -7.76
N ARG A 129 5.56 15.40 -8.25
CA ARG A 129 5.18 15.44 -9.67
C ARG A 129 4.64 16.83 -10.03
N THR A 130 5.08 17.36 -11.17
CA THR A 130 4.65 18.67 -11.69
C THR A 130 4.04 18.57 -13.09
N ASP A 131 4.09 17.38 -13.69
CA ASP A 131 3.58 17.03 -15.01
C ASP A 131 2.08 16.71 -15.01
N LEU A 132 1.48 16.51 -13.83
CA LEU A 132 0.07 16.19 -13.67
C LEU A 132 -0.75 17.42 -13.28
N SER A 133 -1.87 17.62 -13.97
CA SER A 133 -2.85 18.70 -13.70
C SER A 133 -3.85 18.34 -12.60
N ASP A 134 -4.20 17.06 -12.47
CA ASP A 134 -5.21 16.56 -11.54
C ASP A 134 -4.57 15.74 -10.41
N ILE A 135 -4.13 16.40 -9.33
CA ILE A 135 -3.59 15.72 -8.14
C ILE A 135 -4.60 15.75 -6.99
N GLY A 136 -4.99 14.56 -6.51
CA GLY A 136 -5.89 14.41 -5.37
C GLY A 136 -7.34 14.74 -5.69
N ARG A 137 -7.76 14.34 -6.89
CA ARG A 137 -9.10 14.49 -7.45
C ARG A 137 -9.24 13.51 -8.61
N TYR A 138 -10.47 13.32 -9.08
CA TYR A 138 -10.69 12.62 -10.34
C TYR A 138 -10.17 13.43 -11.52
N ARG A 139 -9.70 12.73 -12.54
CA ARG A 139 -9.28 13.31 -13.82
C ARG A 139 -10.39 14.17 -14.42
N THR A 140 -10.02 15.31 -15.01
CA THR A 140 -10.95 16.19 -15.74
C THR A 140 -10.86 16.03 -17.26
N HIS A 141 -9.93 15.21 -17.73
CA HIS A 141 -9.65 15.00 -19.15
C HIS A 141 -10.58 13.91 -19.70
N ALA A 142 -10.98 14.04 -20.96
CA ALA A 142 -11.98 13.16 -21.58
C ALA A 142 -11.44 11.80 -22.04
N GLU A 143 -10.12 11.61 -22.04
CA GLU A 143 -9.52 10.34 -22.48
C GLU A 143 -9.67 9.24 -21.42
N PRO A 144 -10.04 7.99 -21.83
CA PRO A 144 -10.16 6.83 -20.97
C PRO A 144 -8.88 6.39 -20.26
#